data_AF-A0AAU7Z5U2-F1
#
_entry.id   AF-A0AAU7Z5U2-F1
#
_cell.length_a   1.000
_cell.length_b   1.000
_cell.length_c   1.000
_cell.angle_alpha   90.00
_cell.angle_beta   90.00
_cell.angle_gamma   90.00
#
_symmetry.space_group_name_H-M   'P 1'
#
loop_
_entity.id
_entity.type
_entity.pdbx_description
1 polymer ?
#
loop_
_entity_poly.entity_id
_entity_poly.type
_entity_poly.pdbx_seq_one_letter_code
_entity_poly.pdbx_strand_id
1 'polypeptide(L)'
;MFSKVRLMVLTAGIVAAAVPMTMQAQEVPGPHPAYLHALSDLRAARHYLNDGWAWAPVKREDNEAIHHIDAAINMIKQASIDDGKGLNDPFHIDTGLSAHDRFRKANELLLAAHRDLERAEDVPQARQLRNHAIAEIDYAHTIVDNAERTAHWE
;
A
#
# COMPACT_ATOMS: atom_id res chain seq x y z
N MET A 1 57.56 -15.19 71.96
CA MET A 1 56.57 -16.28 72.12
C MET A 1 55.65 -16.25 70.91
N PHE A 2 55.57 -17.37 70.19
CA PHE A 2 54.78 -17.59 68.99
C PHE A 2 53.28 -17.76 69.30
N SER A 3 52.38 -17.24 68.44
CA SER A 3 51.17 -17.95 67.94
C SER A 3 50.40 -17.05 66.96
N LYS A 4 50.39 -17.34 65.65
CA LYS A 4 49.46 -18.22 64.90
C LYS A 4 48.16 -17.52 64.41
N VAL A 5 48.21 -17.09 63.14
CA VAL A 5 47.30 -17.40 62.02
C VAL A 5 45.78 -17.39 62.29
N ARG A 6 45.03 -16.57 61.54
CA ARG A 6 44.01 -17.07 60.59
C ARG A 6 43.56 -16.00 59.58
N LEU A 7 43.83 -16.35 58.32
CA LEU A 7 43.23 -15.88 57.08
C LEU A 7 41.70 -15.89 57.14
N MET A 8 41.04 -14.81 56.71
CA MET A 8 39.77 -14.94 55.98
C MET A 8 39.59 -13.75 55.03
N VAL A 9 39.82 -14.02 53.76
CA VAL A 9 39.42 -13.19 52.62
C VAL A 9 37.88 -13.18 52.58
N LEU A 10 37.28 -11.99 52.55
CA LEU A 10 35.89 -11.79 52.14
C LEU A 10 35.89 -10.88 50.91
N THR A 11 36.09 -11.53 49.76
CA THR A 11 35.67 -11.07 48.44
C THR A 11 34.15 -11.23 48.33
N ALA A 12 33.41 -10.13 48.19
CA ALA A 12 32.05 -10.08 47.64
C ALA A 12 31.66 -8.59 47.52
N GLY A 13 31.22 -8.03 46.42
CA GLY A 13 31.03 -8.47 45.04
C GLY A 13 30.55 -7.21 44.33
N ILE A 14 31.27 -6.73 43.31
CA ILE A 14 30.81 -5.58 42.54
C ILE A 14 29.64 -6.08 41.70
N VAL A 15 28.42 -5.69 42.08
CA VAL A 15 27.21 -5.90 41.28
C VAL A 15 27.37 -5.03 40.04
N ALA A 16 27.82 -5.63 38.94
CA ALA A 16 27.73 -5.03 37.62
C ALA A 16 26.24 -4.90 37.28
N ALA A 17 25.72 -3.68 37.37
CA ALA A 17 24.40 -3.35 36.86
C ALA A 17 24.41 -3.57 35.35
N ALA A 18 23.95 -4.75 34.92
CA ALA A 18 23.62 -5.02 33.54
C ALA A 18 22.46 -4.11 33.15
N VAL A 19 22.77 -2.96 32.57
CA VAL A 19 21.77 -2.12 31.91
C VAL A 19 21.21 -2.96 30.77
N PRO A 20 19.92 -3.30 30.73
CA PRO A 20 19.36 -3.93 29.54
C PRO A 20 19.51 -2.89 28.44
N MET A 21 20.39 -3.16 27.48
CA MET A 21 20.31 -2.57 26.16
C MET A 21 18.93 -2.93 25.65
N THR A 22 17.96 -2.02 25.83
CA THR A 22 16.76 -2.05 25.01
C THR A 22 17.28 -1.95 23.60
N MET A 23 17.28 -3.08 22.88
CA MET A 23 17.41 -3.09 21.44
C MET A 23 16.40 -2.06 20.95
N GLN A 24 16.88 -0.86 20.61
CA GLN A 24 16.13 -0.02 19.70
C GLN A 24 15.94 -0.93 18.51
N ALA A 25 14.71 -1.38 18.28
CA ALA A 25 14.37 -2.02 17.04
C ALA A 25 14.94 -1.09 15.97
N GLN A 26 16.02 -1.52 15.30
CA GLN A 26 16.40 -0.88 14.06
C GLN A 26 15.11 -0.88 13.27
N GLU A 27 14.65 0.29 12.85
CA GLU A 27 13.68 0.41 11.77
C GLU A 27 14.33 -0.33 10.60
N VAL A 28 14.03 -1.64 10.52
CA VAL A 28 14.13 -2.41 9.30
C VAL A 28 13.38 -1.54 8.31
N PRO A 29 13.99 -1.10 7.19
CA PRO A 29 13.33 -0.24 6.21
C PRO A 29 11.90 -0.75 6.01
N GLY A 30 10.96 -0.01 6.56
CA GLY A 30 9.55 -0.38 6.57
C GLY A 30 9.00 -0.22 5.16
N PRO A 31 7.86 -0.87 4.88
CA PRO A 31 7.31 -0.95 3.52
C PRO A 31 7.13 0.45 2.95
N HIS A 32 7.42 0.62 1.65
CA HIS A 32 7.26 1.89 0.95
C HIS A 32 5.79 2.39 1.07
N PRO A 33 5.51 3.36 1.97
CA PRO A 33 4.14 3.58 2.45
C PRO A 33 3.24 4.13 1.35
N ALA A 34 3.81 4.91 0.43
CA ALA A 34 3.11 5.39 -0.75
C ALA A 34 2.61 4.26 -1.67
N TYR A 35 3.39 3.19 -1.85
CA TYR A 35 2.95 2.04 -2.66
C TYR A 35 1.83 1.25 -1.96
N LEU A 36 1.88 1.13 -0.63
CA LEU A 36 0.80 0.49 0.12
C LEU A 36 -0.51 1.26 0.02
N HIS A 37 -0.45 2.58 0.17
CA HIS A 37 -1.63 3.45 0.02
C HIS A 37 -2.19 3.36 -1.41
N ALA A 38 -1.34 3.46 -2.43
CA ALA A 38 -1.75 3.28 -3.82
C ALA A 38 -2.41 1.91 -4.06
N LEU A 39 -1.87 0.82 -3.50
CA LEU A 39 -2.49 -0.50 -3.61
C LEU A 39 -3.87 -0.58 -2.95
N SER A 40 -4.03 0.03 -1.77
CA SER A 40 -5.32 0.10 -1.08
C SER A 40 -6.34 0.85 -1.92
N ASP A 41 -5.97 2.02 -2.44
CA ASP A 41 -6.84 2.87 -3.24
C ASP A 41 -7.23 2.21 -4.56
N LEU A 42 -6.30 1.56 -5.27
CA LEU A 42 -6.58 0.85 -6.51
C LEU A 42 -7.56 -0.32 -6.31
N ARG A 43 -7.43 -1.05 -5.21
CA ARG A 43 -8.37 -2.13 -4.87
C ARG A 43 -9.75 -1.61 -4.54
N ALA A 44 -9.81 -0.49 -3.84
CA ALA A 44 -11.08 0.18 -3.57
C ALA A 44 -11.72 0.69 -4.87
N ALA A 45 -10.94 1.31 -5.76
CA ALA A 45 -11.41 1.77 -7.06
C ALA A 45 -11.99 0.60 -7.88
N ARG A 46 -11.25 -0.51 -7.96
CA ARG A 46 -11.69 -1.75 -8.61
C ARG A 46 -12.97 -2.33 -8.01
N HIS A 47 -13.29 -2.05 -6.75
CA HIS A 47 -14.53 -2.53 -6.14
C HIS A 47 -15.73 -1.64 -6.51
N TYR A 48 -15.50 -0.33 -6.64
CA TYR A 48 -16.54 0.61 -7.07
C TYR A 48 -16.92 0.42 -8.54
N LEU A 49 -15.97 -0.02 -9.37
CA LEU A 49 -16.21 -0.54 -10.71
C LEU A 49 -16.67 -2.00 -10.58
N ASN A 50 -17.91 -2.32 -10.92
CA ASN A 50 -18.41 -3.68 -10.74
C ASN A 50 -19.41 -4.04 -11.83
N ASP A 51 -19.41 -5.31 -12.21
CA ASP A 51 -20.09 -5.98 -13.33
C ASP A 51 -21.64 -5.95 -13.29
N GLY A 52 -22.24 -5.12 -12.44
CA GLY A 52 -23.69 -5.03 -12.22
C GLY A 52 -24.47 -4.22 -13.27
N TRP A 53 -23.79 -3.59 -14.22
CA TRP A 53 -24.45 -2.80 -15.26
C TRP A 53 -25.18 -3.70 -16.26
N ALA A 54 -26.49 -3.48 -16.41
CA ALA A 54 -27.30 -4.15 -17.41
C ALA A 54 -26.99 -3.66 -18.84
N TRP A 55 -26.46 -2.44 -18.99
CA TRP A 55 -26.13 -1.84 -20.27
C TRP A 55 -24.71 -2.18 -20.74
N ALA A 56 -24.62 -2.69 -21.97
CA ALA A 56 -23.39 -3.25 -22.51
C ALA A 56 -22.24 -2.24 -22.73
N PRO A 57 -22.48 -1.00 -23.20
CA PRO A 57 -21.45 0.02 -23.32
C PRO A 57 -20.73 0.35 -22.01
N VAL A 58 -21.46 0.70 -20.95
CA VAL A 58 -20.86 0.99 -19.63
C VAL A 58 -20.17 -0.25 -19.07
N LYS A 59 -20.79 -1.44 -19.19
CA LYS A 59 -20.14 -2.68 -18.77
C LYS A 59 -18.79 -2.92 -19.46
N ARG A 60 -18.67 -2.60 -20.75
CA ARG A 60 -17.41 -2.76 -21.48
C ARG A 60 -16.36 -1.78 -20.99
N GLU A 61 -16.73 -0.52 -20.79
CA GLU A 61 -15.83 0.52 -20.28
C GLU A 61 -15.35 0.18 -18.85
N ASP A 62 -16.26 -0.26 -17.98
CA ASP A 62 -15.91 -0.73 -16.62
C ASP A 62 -14.90 -1.87 -16.65
N ASN A 63 -15.12 -2.88 -17.49
CA ASN A 63 -14.21 -4.01 -17.60
C ASN A 63 -12.83 -3.59 -18.14
N GLU A 64 -12.80 -2.66 -19.10
CA GLU A 64 -11.54 -2.10 -19.62
C GLU A 64 -10.78 -1.33 -18.54
N ALA A 65 -11.46 -0.48 -17.77
CA ALA A 65 -10.86 0.22 -16.63
C ALA A 65 -10.31 -0.75 -15.57
N ILE A 66 -11.06 -1.81 -15.24
CA ILE A 66 -10.63 -2.86 -14.31
C ILE A 66 -9.34 -3.55 -14.79
N HIS A 67 -9.21 -3.81 -16.10
CA HIS A 67 -7.98 -4.39 -16.65
C HIS A 67 -6.75 -3.51 -16.42
N HIS A 68 -6.87 -2.21 -16.64
CA HIS A 68 -5.79 -1.25 -16.38
C HIS A 68 -5.46 -1.14 -14.87
N ILE A 69 -6.48 -1.15 -14.00
CA ILE A 69 -6.27 -1.17 -12.55
C ILE A 69 -5.52 -2.43 -12.11
N ASP A 70 -5.91 -3.60 -12.63
CA ASP A 70 -5.25 -4.87 -12.33
C ASP A 70 -3.80 -4.89 -12.82
N ALA A 71 -3.51 -4.29 -13.98
CA ALA A 71 -2.15 -4.10 -14.48
C ALA A 71 -1.32 -3.20 -13.55
N ALA A 72 -1.85 -2.05 -13.15
CA ALA A 72 -1.18 -1.12 -12.23
C ALA A 72 -0.86 -1.78 -10.88
N ILE A 73 -1.82 -2.51 -10.29
CA ILE A 73 -1.63 -3.27 -9.05
C ILE A 73 -0.47 -4.26 -9.19
N ASN A 74 -0.39 -4.99 -10.30
CA ASN A 74 0.67 -5.98 -10.52
C ASN A 74 2.04 -5.33 -10.73
N MET A 75 2.11 -4.18 -11.39
CA MET A 75 3.36 -3.42 -11.55
C MET A 75 3.84 -2.86 -10.21
N ILE A 76 2.95 -2.32 -9.38
CA ILE A 76 3.27 -1.81 -8.05
C ILE A 76 3.82 -2.93 -7.16
N LYS A 77 3.17 -4.10 -7.14
CA LYS A 77 3.65 -5.26 -6.38
C LYS A 77 5.06 -5.69 -6.78
N GLN A 78 5.41 -5.57 -8.06
CA GLN A 78 6.77 -5.86 -8.55
C GLN A 78 7.75 -4.75 -8.19
N ALA A 79 7.29 -3.49 -8.20
CA ALA A 79 8.09 -2.30 -7.91
C ALA A 79 8.47 -2.17 -6.42
N SER A 80 7.59 -2.61 -5.51
CA SER A 80 7.71 -2.37 -4.08
C SER A 80 8.72 -3.27 -3.33
N ILE A 81 9.57 -4.05 -4.02
CA ILE A 81 10.57 -4.99 -3.46
C ILE A 81 10.00 -5.76 -2.25
N ASP A 82 9.26 -6.83 -2.55
CA ASP A 82 8.43 -7.65 -1.66
C ASP A 82 9.08 -8.09 -0.32
N ASP A 83 8.64 -7.51 0.79
CA ASP A 83 8.76 -8.04 2.16
C ASP A 83 7.44 -8.60 2.72
N GLY A 84 6.46 -8.84 1.84
CA GLY A 84 5.24 -9.61 2.10
C GLY A 84 4.19 -8.94 2.99
N LYS A 85 4.44 -7.72 3.47
CA LYS A 85 3.58 -7.00 4.43
C LYS A 85 2.67 -5.98 3.73
N GLY A 86 1.42 -5.86 4.16
CA GLY A 86 0.46 -4.85 3.67
C GLY A 86 -0.24 -5.17 2.35
N LEU A 87 0.19 -6.22 1.63
CA LEU A 87 -0.44 -6.64 0.38
C LEU A 87 -1.87 -7.14 0.54
N ASN A 88 -2.43 -7.33 1.74
CA ASN A 88 -3.84 -7.72 1.93
C ASN A 88 -4.55 -6.80 2.91
N ASP A 89 -4.08 -5.57 3.07
CA ASP A 89 -4.71 -4.65 4.01
C ASP A 89 -6.18 -4.40 3.60
N PRO A 90 -7.11 -4.46 4.57
CA PRO A 90 -8.52 -4.24 4.30
C PRO A 90 -8.74 -2.77 3.91
N PHE A 91 -9.40 -2.56 2.77
CA PHE A 91 -9.86 -1.25 2.33
C PHE A 91 -11.34 -1.07 2.68
N HIS A 92 -11.74 0.17 2.99
CA HIS A 92 -13.12 0.50 3.33
C HIS A 92 -13.95 0.77 2.06
N ILE A 93 -15.14 0.20 2.01
CA ILE A 93 -16.11 0.40 0.94
C ILE A 93 -17.42 0.91 1.54
N ASP A 94 -17.96 1.97 0.92
CA ASP A 94 -19.34 2.39 1.12
C ASP A 94 -20.24 1.63 0.14
N THR A 95 -21.08 0.74 0.66
CA THR A 95 -21.98 -0.09 -0.14
C THR A 95 -23.27 0.62 -0.54
N GLY A 96 -23.55 1.80 0.01
CA GLY A 96 -24.76 2.59 -0.22
C GLY A 96 -24.70 3.55 -1.41
N LEU A 97 -23.55 3.66 -2.10
CA LEU A 97 -23.35 4.60 -3.20
C LEU A 97 -24.23 4.27 -4.41
N SER A 98 -24.84 5.33 -4.96
CA SER A 98 -25.51 5.30 -6.27
C SER A 98 -24.49 4.95 -7.37
N ALA A 99 -24.98 4.47 -8.50
CA ALA A 99 -24.12 4.01 -9.57
C ALA A 99 -23.25 5.16 -10.16
N HIS A 100 -23.81 6.38 -10.27
CA HIS A 100 -23.06 7.58 -10.64
C HIS A 100 -21.99 7.95 -9.59
N ASP A 101 -22.34 7.88 -8.30
CA ASP A 101 -21.38 8.21 -7.24
C ASP A 101 -20.23 7.19 -7.12
N ARG A 102 -20.43 5.95 -7.59
CA ARG A 102 -19.38 4.94 -7.65
C ARG A 102 -18.29 5.29 -8.66
N PHE A 103 -18.65 5.83 -9.83
CA PHE A 103 -17.65 6.28 -10.82
C PHE A 103 -16.81 7.43 -10.29
N ARG A 104 -17.47 8.46 -9.77
CA ARG A 104 -16.79 9.57 -9.11
C ARG A 104 -15.87 9.06 -7.99
N LYS A 105 -16.33 8.10 -7.18
CA LYS A 105 -15.53 7.54 -6.10
C LYS A 105 -14.33 6.74 -6.60
N ALA A 106 -14.48 5.97 -7.68
CA ALA A 106 -13.38 5.27 -8.32
C ALA A 106 -12.33 6.27 -8.83
N ASN A 107 -12.73 7.34 -9.52
CA ASN A 107 -11.83 8.39 -9.99
C ASN A 107 -11.09 9.10 -8.85
N GLU A 108 -11.75 9.42 -7.73
CA GLU A 108 -11.10 9.98 -6.55
C GLU A 108 -9.95 9.09 -6.05
N LEU A 109 -10.16 7.77 -6.04
CA LEU A 109 -9.18 6.78 -5.58
C LEU A 109 -8.06 6.56 -6.60
N LEU A 110 -8.37 6.54 -7.91
CA LEU A 110 -7.35 6.49 -8.96
C LEU A 110 -6.41 7.70 -8.86
N LEU A 111 -6.97 8.90 -8.67
CA LEU A 111 -6.19 10.12 -8.50
C LEU A 111 -5.37 10.13 -7.21
N ALA A 112 -5.88 9.55 -6.13
CA ALA A 112 -5.12 9.38 -4.89
C ALA A 112 -3.92 8.44 -5.11
N ALA A 113 -4.15 7.27 -5.71
CA ALA A 113 -3.10 6.32 -6.05
C ALA A 113 -2.02 6.91 -6.96
N HIS A 114 -2.41 7.67 -7.99
CA HIS A 114 -1.49 8.42 -8.86
C HIS A 114 -0.54 9.31 -8.05
N ARG A 115 -1.12 10.16 -7.19
CA ARG A 115 -0.36 11.12 -6.38
C ARG A 115 0.54 10.43 -5.37
N ASP A 116 0.16 9.26 -4.86
CA ASP A 116 1.01 8.49 -3.97
C ASP A 116 2.19 7.90 -4.73
N LEU A 117 1.99 7.36 -5.93
CA LEU A 117 3.10 6.89 -6.77
C LEU A 117 4.05 8.02 -7.19
N GLU A 118 3.57 9.24 -7.44
CA GLU A 118 4.43 10.39 -7.70
C GLU A 118 5.33 10.76 -6.51
N ARG A 119 4.86 10.51 -5.28
CA ARG A 119 5.61 10.76 -4.04
C ARG A 119 6.39 9.55 -3.54
N ALA A 120 6.22 8.39 -4.17
CA ALA A 120 6.88 7.18 -3.76
C ALA A 120 8.40 7.34 -3.83
N GLU A 121 9.08 6.68 -2.91
CA GLU A 121 10.53 6.71 -2.81
C GLU A 121 11.18 6.38 -4.16
N ASP A 122 12.21 7.16 -4.49
CA ASP A 122 12.85 7.04 -5.78
C ASP A 122 13.86 5.88 -5.80
N VAL A 123 13.34 4.67 -5.91
CA VAL A 123 14.13 3.44 -6.06
C VAL A 123 14.46 3.25 -7.54
N PRO A 124 15.75 3.35 -7.95
CA PRO A 124 16.13 3.32 -9.38
C PRO A 124 15.59 2.11 -10.14
N GLN A 125 15.59 0.94 -9.48
CA GLN A 125 15.12 -0.34 -10.04
C GLN A 125 13.60 -0.37 -10.24
N ALA A 126 12.85 0.40 -9.45
CA ALA A 126 11.39 0.44 -9.48
C ALA A 126 10.83 1.54 -10.40
N ARG A 127 11.65 2.53 -10.80
CA ARG A 127 11.20 3.72 -11.56
C ARG A 127 10.38 3.38 -12.81
N GLN A 128 10.85 2.44 -13.63
CA GLN A 128 10.17 2.08 -14.87
C GLN A 128 8.79 1.45 -14.58
N LEU A 129 8.73 0.50 -13.64
CA LEU A 129 7.48 -0.14 -13.23
C LEU A 129 6.50 0.88 -12.62
N ARG A 130 6.99 1.79 -11.77
CA ARG A 130 6.21 2.88 -11.18
C ARG A 130 5.63 3.79 -12.26
N ASN A 131 6.44 4.23 -13.21
CA ASN A 131 6.00 5.11 -14.29
C ASN A 131 4.97 4.42 -15.20
N HIS A 132 5.14 3.13 -15.47
CA HIS A 132 4.14 2.35 -16.20
C HIS A 132 2.84 2.20 -15.40
N ALA A 133 2.92 1.93 -14.09
CA ALA A 133 1.74 1.87 -13.23
C ALA A 133 0.97 3.20 -13.24
N ILE A 134 1.67 4.34 -13.20
CA ILE A 134 1.06 5.66 -13.35
C ILE A 134 0.30 5.77 -14.67
N ALA A 135 0.91 5.36 -15.79
CA ALA A 135 0.23 5.40 -17.09
C ALA A 135 -1.03 4.52 -17.13
N GLU A 136 -0.99 3.32 -16.54
CA GLU A 136 -2.17 2.45 -16.42
C GLU A 136 -3.29 3.11 -15.58
N ILE A 137 -2.94 3.82 -14.51
CA ILE A 137 -3.90 4.57 -13.69
C ILE A 137 -4.54 5.71 -14.49
N ASP A 138 -3.75 6.46 -15.26
CA ASP A 138 -4.23 7.55 -16.10
C ASP A 138 -5.20 7.04 -17.20
N TYR A 139 -4.89 5.88 -17.80
CA TYR A 139 -5.79 5.22 -18.75
C TYR A 139 -7.10 4.79 -18.07
N ALA A 140 -7.03 4.14 -16.91
CA ALA A 140 -8.22 3.77 -16.15
C ALA A 140 -9.09 5.00 -15.82
N HIS A 141 -8.49 6.10 -15.37
CA HIS A 141 -9.21 7.34 -15.07
C HIS A 141 -9.94 7.89 -16.31
N THR A 142 -9.27 7.88 -17.46
CA THR A 142 -9.89 8.33 -18.73
C THR A 142 -11.10 7.47 -19.11
N ILE A 143 -11.01 6.16 -18.90
CA ILE A 143 -12.10 5.23 -19.21
C ILE A 143 -13.27 5.40 -18.24
N VAL A 144 -13.01 5.56 -16.94
CA VAL A 144 -14.05 5.79 -15.94
C VAL A 144 -14.78 7.12 -16.18
N ASP A 145 -14.07 8.18 -16.57
CA ASP A 145 -14.68 9.45 -17.01
C ASP A 145 -15.58 9.27 -18.25
N ASN A 146 -15.24 8.35 -19.14
CA ASN A 146 -16.09 8.01 -20.27
C ASN A 146 -17.33 7.24 -19.80
N ALA A 147 -17.16 6.23 -18.95
CA ALA A 147 -18.25 5.43 -18.39
C ALA A 147 -19.27 6.28 -17.63
N GLU A 148 -18.81 7.22 -16.79
CA GLU A 148 -19.67 8.16 -16.08
C GLU A 148 -20.52 8.99 -17.04
N ARG A 149 -19.89 9.55 -18.09
CA ARG A 149 -20.59 10.33 -19.11
C ARG A 149 -21.57 9.48 -19.90
N THR A 150 -21.18 8.27 -20.28
CA THR A 150 -22.00 7.32 -21.03
C THR A 150 -23.23 6.93 -20.20
N ALA A 151 -23.05 6.62 -18.92
CA ALA A 151 -24.14 6.28 -17.98
C ALA A 151 -25.12 7.43 -17.72
N HIS A 152 -24.69 8.69 -17.80
CA HIS A 152 -25.57 9.85 -17.64
C HIS A 152 -26.65 9.94 -18.75
N TRP A 153 -26.46 9.27 -19.89
CA TRP A 153 -27.40 9.31 -21.02
C TRP A 153 -28.36 8.11 -21.10
N GLU A 154 -28.37 7.25 -20.08
CA GLU A 154 -29.39 6.20 -19.88
C GLU A 154 -30.57 6.66 -19.02
#